data_AF-A0A955C5V6-F1
#
_entry.id   AF-A0A955C5V6-F1
#
_cell.length_a   1.000
_cell.length_b   1.000
_cell.length_c   1.000
_cell.angle_alpha   90.00
_cell.angle_beta   90.00
_cell.angle_gamma   90.00
#
_symmetry.space_group_name_H-M   'P 1'
#
loop_
_entity.id
_entity.type
_entity.pdbx_description
1 polymer ?
#
loop_
_entity_poly.entity_id
_entity_poly.type
_entity_poly.pdbx_seq_one_letter_code
_entity_poly.pdbx_strand_id
1 'polypeptide(L)'
;FDAPKGTFSISPIKNKTLFQLFAENIQNVDRTFGCKMPWYVMTSSATDAPTRTFFDEHGYFGLDRDDVYFFEQGVMPAVDDAGKIILTEPHRVALSPNGHGGSLLALRDKGVLDDAKRRGVEIISYFQVDNPLVSPADPLFIGLHQHAGSQMSSIAVPKADDLEKVGNFVSIDGKIQIIEYSDLPDSLAHARNPDGSRKLNAGSVAIHLINRTYVEDLTGGTGVSLPWHRARKKVEYYDASASTTVQPDAPNATKFEMFIFDAVPLASQSIILEQLREDCFSPVKNAEGVDSPATSRRDMVRRAAKWLEACGVNVPRDANQEPQATIEISPLRAINAKQLCASLDASQEINPNDELYLD
;
A
#
# COMPACT_ATOMS: atom_id res chain seq x y z
N PHE A 1 7.43 -9.61 -14.75
CA PHE A 1 6.21 -10.19 -14.12
C PHE A 1 5.11 -9.29 -14.58
N ASP A 2 4.28 -9.80 -15.49
CA ASP A 2 3.49 -8.95 -16.39
C ASP A 2 1.99 -9.03 -16.05
N ALA A 3 1.67 -9.61 -14.90
CA ALA A 3 0.34 -9.69 -14.33
C ALA A 3 0.14 -8.61 -13.24
N PRO A 4 -1.11 -8.32 -12.84
CA PRO A 4 -1.37 -7.40 -11.73
C PRO A 4 -0.60 -7.81 -10.48
N LYS A 5 0.06 -6.86 -9.82
CA LYS A 5 0.98 -7.15 -8.70
C LYS A 5 0.36 -8.03 -7.61
N GLY A 6 -0.93 -7.85 -7.31
CA GLY A 6 -1.64 -8.62 -6.30
C GLY A 6 -1.71 -10.13 -6.58
N THR A 7 -1.51 -10.58 -7.82
CA THR A 7 -1.47 -12.01 -8.18
C THR A 7 -0.09 -12.65 -7.95
N PHE A 8 0.90 -11.88 -7.49
CA PHE A 8 2.25 -12.37 -7.25
C PHE A 8 2.31 -13.26 -5.99
N SER A 9 2.80 -14.49 -6.15
CA SER A 9 3.05 -15.44 -5.05
C SER A 9 4.20 -15.00 -4.16
N ILE A 10 3.90 -14.74 -2.89
CA ILE A 10 4.84 -14.13 -1.96
C ILE A 10 5.04 -14.91 -0.66
N SER A 11 4.05 -15.66 -0.16
CA SER A 11 4.19 -16.32 1.15
C SER A 11 5.26 -17.45 1.13
N PRO A 12 5.99 -17.66 2.24
CA PRO A 12 7.23 -18.44 2.21
C PRO A 12 7.05 -19.96 2.08
N ILE A 13 5.93 -20.53 2.51
CA ILE A 13 5.66 -21.99 2.47
C ILE A 13 4.55 -22.29 1.48
N LYS A 14 3.38 -21.67 1.65
CA LYS A 14 2.20 -21.96 0.83
C LYS A 14 2.18 -21.24 -0.51
N ASN A 15 3.12 -20.32 -0.75
CA ASN A 15 3.21 -19.53 -1.98
C ASN A 15 1.90 -18.76 -2.29
N LYS A 16 1.18 -18.34 -1.25
CA LYS A 16 -0.04 -17.52 -1.36
C LYS A 16 0.28 -16.21 -2.08
N THR A 17 -0.68 -15.73 -2.86
CA THR A 17 -0.57 -14.43 -3.52
C THR A 17 -0.83 -13.29 -2.56
N LEU A 18 -0.41 -12.08 -2.92
CA LEU A 18 -0.72 -10.87 -2.14
C LEU A 18 -2.23 -10.70 -1.93
N PHE A 19 -3.05 -10.89 -2.98
CA PHE A 19 -4.50 -10.82 -2.84
C PHE A 19 -5.08 -11.86 -1.89
N GLN A 20 -4.57 -13.10 -1.93
CA GLN A 20 -5.02 -14.13 -1.00
C GLN A 20 -4.70 -13.77 0.46
N LEU A 21 -3.50 -13.25 0.73
CA LEU A 21 -3.13 -12.82 2.09
C LEU A 21 -4.05 -11.72 2.63
N PHE A 22 -4.41 -10.74 1.79
CA PHE A 22 -5.32 -9.66 2.19
C PHE A 22 -6.75 -10.19 2.40
N ALA A 23 -7.25 -11.04 1.51
CA ALA A 23 -8.59 -11.62 1.63
C ALA A 23 -8.75 -12.49 2.88
N GLU A 24 -7.74 -13.31 3.20
CA GLU A 24 -7.72 -14.13 4.42
C GLU A 24 -7.64 -13.27 5.69
N ASN A 25 -6.90 -12.15 5.65
CA ASN A 25 -6.87 -11.20 6.75
C ASN A 25 -8.26 -10.57 6.99
N ILE A 26 -8.92 -10.10 5.92
CA ILE A 26 -10.27 -9.53 5.97
C ILE A 26 -11.27 -10.55 6.54
N GLN A 27 -11.21 -11.81 6.10
CA GLN A 27 -12.07 -12.87 6.67
C GLN A 27 -11.84 -13.07 8.17
N ASN A 28 -10.59 -13.02 8.63
CA ASN A 28 -10.31 -13.14 10.05
C ASN A 28 -10.79 -11.92 10.83
N VAL A 29 -10.67 -10.71 10.28
CA VAL A 29 -11.25 -9.48 10.85
C VAL A 29 -12.76 -9.62 11.01
N ASP A 30 -13.47 -9.99 9.94
CA ASP A 30 -14.93 -10.21 9.96
C ASP A 30 -15.35 -11.19 11.07
N ARG A 31 -14.66 -12.33 11.15
CA ARG A 31 -14.95 -13.35 12.16
C ARG A 31 -14.61 -12.89 13.59
N THR A 32 -13.49 -12.20 13.77
CA THR A 32 -12.98 -11.79 15.09
C THR A 32 -13.86 -10.70 15.70
N PHE A 33 -14.32 -9.76 14.87
CA PHE A 33 -15.09 -8.61 15.34
C PHE A 33 -16.59 -8.73 15.05
N GLY A 34 -17.03 -9.80 14.40
CA GLY A 34 -18.44 -10.02 14.06
C GLY A 34 -18.97 -8.96 13.09
N CYS A 35 -18.13 -8.49 12.17
CA CYS A 35 -18.45 -7.44 11.21
C CYS A 35 -18.33 -7.94 9.76
N LYS A 36 -18.64 -7.05 8.82
CA LYS A 36 -18.46 -7.25 7.39
C LYS A 36 -17.69 -6.08 6.81
N MET A 37 -16.42 -6.31 6.50
CA MET A 37 -15.53 -5.31 5.94
C MET A 37 -15.54 -5.39 4.40
N PRO A 38 -16.22 -4.46 3.70
CA PRO A 38 -16.17 -4.45 2.24
C PRO A 38 -14.77 -4.13 1.75
N TRP A 39 -14.35 -4.81 0.69
CA TRP A 39 -13.05 -4.62 0.05
C TRP A 39 -13.18 -3.89 -1.29
N TYR A 40 -12.76 -2.63 -1.29
CA TYR A 40 -12.72 -1.81 -2.50
C TYR A 40 -11.35 -1.96 -3.19
N VAL A 41 -11.32 -2.58 -4.36
CA VAL A 41 -10.09 -2.86 -5.11
C VAL A 41 -9.98 -1.92 -6.30
N MET A 42 -9.09 -0.94 -6.21
CA MET A 42 -8.82 -0.03 -7.32
C MET A 42 -7.87 -0.66 -8.33
N THR A 43 -8.23 -0.59 -9.60
CA THR A 43 -7.46 -1.14 -10.73
C THR A 43 -7.11 -0.03 -11.73
N SER A 44 -6.14 -0.29 -12.61
CA SER A 44 -5.97 0.46 -13.86
C SER A 44 -6.72 -0.23 -14.99
N SER A 45 -6.96 0.47 -16.10
CA SER A 45 -7.54 -0.14 -17.30
C SER A 45 -6.75 -1.34 -17.83
N ALA A 46 -5.43 -1.38 -17.60
CA ALA A 46 -4.58 -2.49 -18.00
C ALA A 46 -4.68 -3.70 -17.05
N THR A 47 -5.12 -3.50 -15.81
CA THR A 47 -5.13 -4.53 -14.76
C THR A 47 -6.52 -4.96 -14.33
N ASP A 48 -7.59 -4.23 -14.70
CA ASP A 48 -8.94 -4.51 -14.22
C ASP A 48 -9.46 -5.89 -14.61
N ALA A 49 -9.54 -6.18 -15.92
CA ALA A 49 -9.98 -7.46 -16.43
C ALA A 49 -9.18 -8.66 -15.86
N PRO A 50 -7.83 -8.68 -15.91
CA PRO A 50 -7.07 -9.80 -15.34
C PRO A 50 -7.22 -9.92 -13.82
N THR A 51 -7.39 -8.82 -13.08
CA THR A 51 -7.66 -8.87 -11.63
C THR A 51 -9.03 -9.48 -11.35
N ARG A 52 -10.09 -9.10 -12.05
CA ARG A 52 -11.43 -9.70 -11.88
C ARG A 52 -11.44 -11.19 -12.19
N THR A 53 -10.85 -11.57 -13.33
CA THR A 53 -10.73 -12.99 -13.71
C THR A 53 -10.00 -13.79 -12.64
N PHE A 54 -8.90 -13.26 -12.11
CA PHE A 54 -8.13 -13.93 -11.07
C PHE A 54 -8.97 -14.17 -9.79
N PHE A 55 -9.80 -13.22 -9.38
CA PHE A 55 -10.69 -13.40 -8.22
C PHE A 55 -11.81 -14.41 -8.50
N ASP A 56 -12.42 -14.37 -9.69
CA ASP A 56 -13.45 -15.33 -10.09
C ASP A 56 -12.89 -16.77 -10.10
N GLU A 57 -11.68 -16.98 -10.64
CA GLU A 57 -11.00 -18.28 -10.68
C GLU A 57 -10.68 -18.86 -9.30
N HIS A 58 -10.46 -18.00 -8.30
CA HIS A 58 -10.12 -18.39 -6.94
C HIS A 58 -11.31 -18.31 -5.97
N GLY A 59 -12.54 -18.15 -6.48
CA GLY A 59 -13.74 -18.06 -5.65
C GLY A 59 -13.67 -16.94 -4.61
N TYR A 60 -13.11 -15.79 -4.99
CA TYR A 60 -12.92 -14.61 -4.13
C TYR A 60 -12.13 -14.91 -2.85
N PHE A 61 -11.32 -15.99 -2.85
CA PHE A 61 -10.53 -16.47 -1.72
C PHE A 61 -11.37 -16.76 -0.46
N GLY A 62 -12.68 -17.03 -0.61
CA GLY A 62 -13.61 -17.26 0.50
C GLY A 62 -14.39 -16.04 0.97
N LEU A 63 -14.12 -14.85 0.43
CA LEU A 63 -14.97 -13.68 0.64
C LEU A 63 -16.29 -13.81 -0.14
N ASP A 64 -17.32 -13.11 0.32
CA ASP A 64 -18.53 -12.92 -0.48
C ASP A 64 -18.21 -12.02 -1.67
N ARG A 65 -18.66 -12.42 -2.87
CA ARG A 65 -18.49 -11.65 -4.10
C ARG A 65 -19.09 -10.25 -3.96
N ASP A 66 -20.21 -10.13 -3.26
CA ASP A 66 -20.89 -8.85 -3.08
C ASP A 66 -20.12 -7.93 -2.11
N ASP A 67 -19.17 -8.45 -1.34
CA ASP A 67 -18.31 -7.67 -0.45
C ASP A 67 -17.00 -7.23 -1.11
N VAL A 68 -16.71 -7.64 -2.35
CA VAL A 68 -15.52 -7.21 -3.12
C VAL A 68 -15.94 -6.34 -4.31
N TYR A 69 -15.62 -5.05 -4.24
CA TYR A 69 -16.01 -4.07 -5.24
C TYR A 69 -14.80 -3.55 -6.01
N PHE A 70 -14.70 -3.93 -7.28
CA PHE A 70 -13.63 -3.47 -8.17
C PHE A 70 -14.03 -2.20 -8.91
N PHE A 71 -13.11 -1.25 -8.98
CA PHE A 71 -13.33 0.02 -9.68
C PHE A 71 -12.03 0.53 -10.32
N GLU A 72 -12.15 1.12 -11.50
CA GLU A 72 -10.99 1.64 -12.23
C GLU A 72 -10.65 3.08 -11.81
N GLN A 73 -9.35 3.36 -11.69
CA GLN A 73 -8.84 4.71 -11.51
C GLN A 73 -8.97 5.56 -12.78
N GLY A 74 -8.94 6.88 -12.61
CA GLY A 74 -8.90 7.83 -13.71
C GLY A 74 -7.56 7.84 -14.45
N VAL A 75 -7.56 8.47 -15.63
CA VAL A 75 -6.38 8.64 -16.48
C VAL A 75 -6.20 10.08 -16.90
N MET A 76 -4.97 10.46 -17.22
CA MET A 76 -4.59 11.76 -17.75
C MET A 76 -3.80 11.62 -19.06
N PRO A 77 -3.99 12.53 -20.03
CA PRO A 77 -3.14 12.58 -21.22
C PRO A 77 -1.72 13.00 -20.85
N ALA A 78 -0.73 12.35 -21.47
CA ALA A 78 0.64 12.85 -21.49
C ALA A 78 0.74 14.04 -22.45
N VAL A 79 1.56 15.03 -22.10
CA VAL A 79 1.81 16.22 -22.92
C VAL A 79 3.28 16.37 -23.27
N ASP A 80 3.57 16.89 -24.46
CA ASP A 80 4.91 17.24 -24.89
C ASP A 80 5.42 18.54 -24.22
N ASP A 81 6.63 18.98 -24.58
CA ASP A 81 7.25 20.19 -24.06
C ASP A 81 6.51 21.49 -24.43
N ALA A 82 5.69 21.44 -25.49
CA ALA A 82 4.83 22.54 -25.90
C ALA A 82 3.44 22.48 -25.24
N GLY A 83 3.18 21.48 -24.38
CA GLY A 83 1.89 21.27 -23.72
C GLY A 83 0.84 20.62 -24.62
N LYS A 84 1.22 20.05 -25.77
CA LYS A 84 0.30 19.35 -26.66
C LYS A 84 0.12 17.91 -26.22
N ILE A 85 -1.11 17.41 -26.33
CA ILE A 85 -1.43 16.01 -26.04
C ILE A 85 -0.66 15.11 -27.02
N ILE A 86 -0.03 14.08 -26.46
CA ILE A 86 0.68 13.06 -27.23
C ILE A 86 -0.32 12.02 -27.72
N LEU A 87 -0.17 11.64 -28.99
CA LEU A 87 -0.88 10.52 -29.59
C LEU A 87 0.07 9.33 -29.74
N THR A 88 -0.36 8.12 -29.37
CA THR A 88 0.38 6.88 -29.66
C THR A 88 0.06 6.31 -31.04
N GLU A 89 -1.11 6.66 -31.57
CA GLU A 89 -1.60 6.33 -32.91
C GLU A 89 -2.43 7.52 -33.43
N PRO A 90 -2.73 7.66 -34.74
CA PRO A 90 -3.46 8.81 -35.29
C PRO A 90 -4.77 9.17 -34.58
N HIS A 91 -5.41 8.18 -33.93
CA HIS A 91 -6.70 8.27 -33.28
C HIS A 91 -6.65 7.86 -31.80
N ARG A 92 -5.46 7.73 -31.21
CA ARG A 92 -5.27 7.25 -29.83
C ARG A 92 -4.37 8.16 -29.03
N VAL A 93 -4.90 8.66 -27.92
CA VAL A 93 -4.18 9.48 -26.95
C VAL A 93 -3.28 8.62 -26.07
N ALA A 94 -2.08 9.11 -25.78
CA ALA A 94 -1.19 8.54 -24.78
C ALA A 94 -1.73 8.85 -23.37
N LEU A 95 -2.45 7.90 -22.79
CA LEU A 95 -3.03 8.01 -21.45
C LEU A 95 -2.16 7.31 -20.41
N SER A 96 -2.10 7.87 -19.20
CA SER A 96 -1.52 7.22 -18.02
C SER A 96 -2.43 7.36 -16.81
N PRO A 97 -2.36 6.44 -15.83
CA PRO A 97 -2.98 6.64 -14.52
C PRO A 97 -2.70 8.03 -13.95
N ASN A 98 -3.69 8.62 -13.28
CA ASN A 98 -3.58 9.95 -12.69
C ASN A 98 -2.95 9.97 -11.28
N GLY A 99 -2.13 8.97 -10.96
CA GLY A 99 -1.47 8.79 -9.67
C GLY A 99 -2.38 8.24 -8.57
N HIS A 100 -1.78 7.80 -7.47
CA HIS A 100 -2.53 7.17 -6.38
C HIS A 100 -3.47 8.14 -5.62
N GLY A 101 -3.23 9.46 -5.70
CA GLY A 101 -4.19 10.47 -5.21
C GLY A 101 -5.49 10.52 -6.02
N GLY A 102 -5.47 10.05 -7.28
CA GLY A 102 -6.67 9.86 -8.09
C GLY A 102 -7.64 8.83 -7.54
N SER A 103 -7.22 8.01 -6.57
CA SER A 103 -8.10 7.07 -5.86
C SER A 103 -9.26 7.78 -5.17
N LEU A 104 -9.03 8.96 -4.56
CA LEU A 104 -10.10 9.71 -3.89
C LEU A 104 -11.23 10.07 -4.85
N LEU A 105 -10.86 10.56 -6.05
CA LEU A 105 -11.81 10.90 -7.09
C LEU A 105 -12.52 9.67 -7.64
N ALA A 106 -11.78 8.57 -7.85
CA ALA A 106 -12.33 7.32 -8.33
C ALA A 106 -13.33 6.70 -7.34
N LEU A 107 -13.11 6.84 -6.02
CA LEU A 107 -14.07 6.41 -5.00
C LEU A 107 -15.43 7.10 -5.19
N ARG A 108 -15.44 8.40 -5.50
CA ARG A 108 -16.66 9.15 -5.81
C ARG A 108 -17.26 8.72 -7.16
N ASP A 109 -16.48 8.84 -8.23
CA ASP A 109 -16.96 8.71 -9.61
C ASP A 109 -17.46 7.31 -9.95
N LYS A 110 -16.98 6.30 -9.23
CA LYS A 110 -17.35 4.89 -9.44
C LYS A 110 -18.40 4.39 -8.44
N GLY A 111 -19.01 5.29 -7.67
CA GLY A 111 -20.08 4.98 -6.72
C GLY A 111 -19.62 4.23 -5.46
N VAL A 112 -18.31 4.19 -5.19
CA VAL A 112 -17.77 3.49 -4.01
C VAL A 112 -18.14 4.22 -2.73
N LEU A 113 -18.12 5.56 -2.71
CA LEU A 113 -18.55 6.34 -1.54
C LEU A 113 -20.04 6.11 -1.22
N ASP A 114 -20.88 5.98 -2.25
CA ASP A 114 -22.31 5.67 -2.08
C ASP A 114 -22.53 4.26 -1.54
N ASP A 115 -21.80 3.27 -2.06
CA ASP A 115 -21.82 1.90 -1.53
C ASP A 115 -21.35 1.83 -0.08
N ALA A 116 -20.21 2.47 0.22
CA ALA A 116 -19.64 2.57 1.56
C ALA A 116 -20.64 3.20 2.53
N LYS A 117 -21.28 4.31 2.13
CA LYS A 117 -22.33 4.98 2.92
C LYS A 117 -23.53 4.08 3.17
N ARG A 118 -24.02 3.37 2.14
CA ARG A 118 -25.14 2.42 2.24
C ARG A 118 -24.84 1.28 3.21
N ARG A 119 -23.58 0.84 3.29
CA ARG A 119 -23.09 -0.20 4.21
C ARG A 119 -22.76 0.32 5.62
N GLY A 120 -22.85 1.62 5.86
CA GLY A 120 -22.49 2.23 7.15
C GLY A 120 -20.99 2.33 7.39
N VAL A 121 -20.16 2.31 6.34
CA VAL A 121 -18.71 2.51 6.45
C VAL A 121 -18.41 3.98 6.75
N GLU A 122 -17.71 4.22 7.85
CA GLU A 122 -17.29 5.55 8.28
C GLU A 122 -15.82 5.83 7.95
N ILE A 123 -14.97 4.82 8.06
CA ILE A 123 -13.51 4.91 7.90
C ILE A 123 -13.07 3.96 6.80
N ILE A 124 -12.29 4.47 5.86
CA ILE A 124 -11.64 3.72 4.78
C ILE A 124 -10.21 3.43 5.21
N SER A 125 -9.85 2.15 5.25
CA SER A 125 -8.45 1.72 5.36
C SER A 125 -7.84 1.62 3.97
N TYR A 126 -6.77 2.36 3.74
CA TYR A 126 -6.08 2.49 2.47
C TYR A 126 -4.65 1.96 2.59
N PHE A 127 -4.23 1.16 1.62
CA PHE A 127 -2.86 0.67 1.52
C PHE A 127 -2.47 0.30 0.08
N GLN A 128 -1.17 0.15 -0.17
CA GLN A 128 -0.63 -0.30 -1.45
C GLN A 128 -0.52 -1.83 -1.49
N VAL A 129 -0.80 -2.41 -2.67
CA VAL A 129 -0.86 -3.88 -2.86
C VAL A 129 0.48 -4.59 -2.67
N ASP A 130 1.61 -3.87 -2.73
CA ASP A 130 2.96 -4.44 -2.77
C ASP A 130 3.53 -4.85 -1.41
N ASN A 131 2.82 -4.58 -0.31
CA ASN A 131 3.28 -4.82 1.04
C ASN A 131 2.55 -6.01 1.71
N PRO A 132 3.13 -7.22 1.76
CA PRO A 132 2.50 -8.38 2.40
C PRO A 132 2.40 -8.26 3.94
N LEU A 133 3.10 -7.30 4.56
CA LEU A 133 3.04 -7.11 6.01
C LEU A 133 1.92 -6.14 6.45
N VAL A 134 1.25 -5.46 5.52
CA VAL A 134 0.18 -4.54 5.89
C VAL A 134 -0.94 -5.25 6.65
N SER A 135 -1.50 -4.57 7.65
CA SER A 135 -2.73 -4.98 8.30
C SER A 135 -3.90 -4.17 7.71
N PRO A 136 -4.79 -4.78 6.90
CA PRO A 136 -5.98 -4.12 6.36
C PRO A 136 -6.85 -3.44 7.43
N ALA A 137 -6.92 -4.00 8.64
CA ALA A 137 -7.64 -3.40 9.76
C ALA A 137 -6.85 -3.53 11.07
N ASP A 138 -5.98 -2.56 11.34
CA ASP A 138 -5.27 -2.44 12.63
C ASP A 138 -6.18 -1.76 13.69
N PRO A 139 -6.65 -2.48 14.72
CA PRO A 139 -7.55 -1.92 15.73
C PRO A 139 -6.92 -0.79 16.55
N LEU A 140 -5.60 -0.82 16.77
CA LEU A 140 -4.90 0.25 17.49
C LEU A 140 -4.92 1.53 16.65
N PHE A 141 -4.59 1.42 15.38
CA PHE A 141 -4.57 2.58 14.48
C PHE A 141 -5.96 3.18 14.27
N ILE A 142 -6.99 2.34 14.11
CA ILE A 142 -8.40 2.75 14.00
C ILE A 142 -8.85 3.44 15.29
N GLY A 143 -8.55 2.86 16.45
CA GLY A 143 -8.93 3.43 17.75
C GLY A 143 -8.28 4.80 17.99
N LEU A 144 -6.99 4.95 17.65
CA LEU A 144 -6.28 6.23 17.76
C LEU A 144 -6.84 7.28 16.80
N HIS A 145 -7.16 6.88 15.56
CA HIS A 145 -7.77 7.75 14.55
C HIS A 145 -9.11 8.32 15.05
N GLN A 146 -9.98 7.45 15.56
CA GLN A 146 -11.27 7.86 16.14
C GLN A 146 -11.10 8.72 17.40
N HIS A 147 -10.23 8.31 18.32
CA HIS A 147 -10.02 9.04 19.57
C HIS A 147 -9.49 10.46 19.34
N ALA A 148 -8.62 10.64 18.34
CA ALA A 148 -8.08 11.95 17.98
C ALA A 148 -9.07 12.83 17.21
N GLY A 149 -10.20 12.28 16.72
CA GLY A 149 -11.12 12.98 15.82
C GLY A 149 -10.49 13.30 14.47
N SER A 150 -9.56 12.44 14.00
CA SER A 150 -8.82 12.66 12.76
C SER A 150 -9.73 12.47 11.54
N GLN A 151 -9.46 13.22 10.47
CA GLN A 151 -10.09 13.01 9.15
C GLN A 151 -9.24 12.13 8.25
N MET A 152 -7.91 12.24 8.38
CA MET A 152 -6.95 11.38 7.73
C MET A 152 -5.84 11.05 8.73
N SER A 153 -5.33 9.83 8.72
CA SER A 153 -4.20 9.43 9.55
C SER A 153 -3.28 8.53 8.77
N SER A 154 -2.00 8.50 9.13
CA SER A 154 -1.02 7.73 8.38
C SER A 154 -0.09 6.95 9.30
N ILE A 155 0.41 5.83 8.80
CA ILE A 155 1.52 5.11 9.44
C ILE A 155 2.84 5.67 8.92
N ALA A 156 3.77 5.91 9.84
CA ALA A 156 5.17 6.14 9.55
C ALA A 156 6.01 4.98 10.08
N VAL A 157 7.16 4.75 9.47
CA VAL A 157 8.21 3.88 10.02
C VAL A 157 9.53 4.66 10.09
N PRO A 158 10.41 4.33 11.05
CA PRO A 158 11.78 4.81 11.00
C PRO A 158 12.45 4.46 9.67
N LYS A 159 13.12 5.44 9.06
CA LYS A 159 13.86 5.20 7.81
C LYS A 159 14.99 4.20 8.02
N ALA A 160 15.15 3.28 7.08
CA ALA A 160 16.24 2.29 7.05
C ALA A 160 17.60 2.97 6.85
N ASP A 161 17.64 3.97 5.96
CA ASP A 161 18.80 4.79 5.69
C ASP A 161 18.41 6.22 5.26
N ASP A 162 19.39 7.10 5.09
CA ASP A 162 19.16 8.51 4.80
C ASP A 162 18.48 8.74 3.44
N LEU A 163 18.75 7.88 2.46
CA LEU A 163 18.31 7.98 1.07
C LEU A 163 17.24 6.95 0.71
N GLU A 164 16.64 6.31 1.72
CA GLU A 164 15.50 5.41 1.51
C GLU A 164 14.41 6.13 0.71
N LYS A 165 13.92 5.49 -0.35
CA LYS A 165 12.93 6.02 -1.29
C LYS A 165 11.51 5.97 -0.72
N VAL A 166 11.30 6.73 0.34
CA VAL A 166 10.02 6.95 1.03
C VAL A 166 9.82 8.44 1.25
N GLY A 167 8.57 8.88 1.18
CA GLY A 167 8.20 10.24 1.57
C GLY A 167 8.48 10.49 3.05
N ASN A 168 8.78 11.73 3.41
CA ASN A 168 9.12 12.09 4.79
C ASN A 168 8.00 12.93 5.38
N PHE A 169 7.39 12.44 6.46
CA PHE A 169 6.47 13.26 7.25
C PHE A 169 7.23 14.40 7.91
N VAL A 170 6.71 15.61 7.71
CA VAL A 170 7.26 16.84 8.27
C VAL A 170 6.14 17.72 8.79
N SER A 171 6.49 18.62 9.72
CA SER A 171 5.62 19.74 10.09
C SER A 171 6.19 21.01 9.48
N ILE A 172 5.43 21.65 8.60
CA ILE A 172 5.74 22.95 8.01
C ILE A 172 4.59 23.88 8.37
N ASP A 173 4.90 24.98 9.04
CA ASP A 173 3.92 25.96 9.53
C ASP A 173 2.78 25.35 10.36
N GLY A 174 3.11 24.34 11.17
CA GLY A 174 2.16 23.64 12.03
C GLY A 174 1.26 22.64 11.31
N LYS A 175 1.43 22.43 10.01
CA LYS A 175 0.69 21.45 9.21
C LYS A 175 1.56 20.24 8.87
N ILE A 176 0.99 19.06 9.06
CA ILE A 176 1.62 17.80 8.69
C ILE A 176 1.58 17.66 7.16
N GLN A 177 2.74 17.45 6.57
CA GLN A 177 2.94 17.29 5.13
C GLN A 177 3.87 16.13 4.86
N ILE A 178 3.91 15.67 3.61
CA ILE A 178 4.91 14.73 3.14
C ILE A 178 5.77 15.42 2.10
N ILE A 179 7.09 15.38 2.27
CA ILE A 179 8.05 15.72 1.22
C ILE A 179 8.46 14.41 0.55
N GLU A 180 8.20 14.27 -0.75
CA GLU A 180 8.63 13.08 -1.47
C GLU A 180 10.14 12.99 -1.57
N TYR A 181 10.66 11.76 -1.62
CA TYR A 181 12.11 11.53 -1.69
C TYR A 181 12.73 12.19 -2.93
N SER A 182 11.97 12.34 -4.03
CA SER A 182 12.43 13.01 -5.25
C SER A 182 12.56 14.53 -5.10
N ASP A 183 11.84 15.11 -4.15
CA ASP A 183 11.80 16.55 -3.88
C ASP A 183 12.59 16.93 -2.62
N LEU A 184 13.15 15.96 -1.91
CA LEU A 184 13.94 16.17 -0.71
C LEU A 184 15.42 16.43 -1.06
N PRO A 185 15.98 17.61 -0.75
CA PRO A 185 17.41 17.88 -0.97
C PRO A 185 18.32 16.95 -0.16
N ASP A 186 19.43 16.51 -0.75
CA ASP A 186 20.43 15.63 -0.10
C ASP A 186 20.90 16.16 1.27
N SER A 187 21.11 17.47 1.39
CA SER A 187 21.52 18.09 2.66
C SER A 187 20.49 17.90 3.78
N LEU A 188 19.20 17.88 3.45
CA LEU A 188 18.12 17.61 4.40
C LEU A 188 17.95 16.11 4.65
N ALA A 189 18.14 15.27 3.63
CA ALA A 189 18.12 13.81 3.77
C ALA A 189 19.20 13.32 4.75
N HIS A 190 20.39 13.94 4.71
CA HIS A 190 21.49 13.64 5.63
C HIS A 190 21.48 14.46 6.93
N ALA A 191 20.51 15.34 7.14
CA ALA A 191 20.46 16.17 8.33
C ALA A 191 20.31 15.33 9.61
N ARG A 192 21.04 15.74 10.66
CA ARG A 192 21.03 15.09 11.97
C ARG A 192 20.59 16.05 13.07
N ASN A 193 20.01 15.50 14.13
CA ASN A 193 19.81 16.18 15.41
C ASN A 193 21.13 16.24 16.20
N PRO A 194 21.22 17.05 17.28
CA PRO A 194 22.43 17.13 18.11
C PRO A 194 22.91 15.80 18.71
N ASP A 195 21.99 14.83 18.90
CA ASP A 195 22.28 13.48 19.39
C ASP A 195 22.75 12.51 18.30
N GLY A 196 22.87 12.97 17.05
CA GLY A 196 23.29 12.16 15.90
C GLY A 196 22.16 11.36 15.24
N SER A 197 20.93 11.40 15.77
CA SER A 197 19.76 10.79 15.13
C SER A 197 19.37 11.53 13.85
N ARG A 198 18.69 10.85 12.91
CA ARG A 198 18.18 11.48 11.67
C ARG A 198 17.16 12.55 12.02
N LYS A 199 17.32 13.75 11.47
CA LYS A 199 16.36 14.83 11.64
C LYS A 199 15.03 14.53 10.95
N LEU A 200 15.10 13.91 9.78
CA LEU A 200 13.94 13.43 9.00
C LEU A 200 13.96 11.91 9.01
N ASN A 201 13.23 11.30 9.96
CA ASN A 201 13.24 9.86 10.18
C ASN A 201 11.88 9.18 9.96
N ALA A 202 10.78 9.96 9.91
CA ALA A 202 9.43 9.44 9.77
C ALA A 202 9.10 9.17 8.29
N GLY A 203 9.39 7.96 7.82
CA GLY A 203 9.13 7.50 6.46
C GLY A 203 7.68 7.09 6.24
N SER A 204 7.06 7.57 5.18
CA SER A 204 5.71 7.19 4.77
C SER A 204 5.68 5.85 4.07
N VAL A 205 4.82 4.96 4.56
CA VAL A 205 4.61 3.62 4.00
C VAL A 205 3.30 3.50 3.22
N ALA A 206 2.66 4.64 2.92
CA ALA A 206 1.40 4.74 2.18
C ALA A 206 0.25 3.90 2.75
N ILE A 207 0.19 3.78 4.08
CA ILE A 207 -0.93 3.19 4.83
C ILE A 207 -1.67 4.32 5.52
N HIS A 208 -2.97 4.45 5.23
CA HIS A 208 -3.79 5.55 5.71
C HIS A 208 -5.14 5.06 6.23
N LEU A 209 -5.68 5.78 7.21
CA LEU A 209 -7.11 5.76 7.54
C LEU A 209 -7.71 7.09 7.11
N ILE A 210 -8.85 7.04 6.44
CA ILE A 210 -9.49 8.22 5.86
C ILE A 210 -10.99 8.16 6.14
N ASN A 211 -11.54 9.20 6.76
CA ASN A 211 -12.99 9.28 6.94
C ASN A 211 -13.68 9.36 5.58
N ARG A 212 -14.72 8.55 5.36
CA ARG A 212 -15.52 8.58 4.13
C ARG A 212 -16.03 9.99 3.83
N THR A 213 -16.54 10.70 4.84
CA THR A 213 -17.05 12.06 4.68
C THR A 213 -15.97 13.06 4.31
N TYR A 214 -14.72 12.84 4.75
CA TYR A 214 -13.60 13.68 4.34
C TYR A 214 -13.28 13.49 2.85
N VAL A 215 -13.38 12.26 2.34
CA VAL A 215 -13.26 12.01 0.89
C VAL A 215 -14.41 12.67 0.12
N GLU A 216 -15.64 12.61 0.63
CA GLU A 216 -16.80 13.30 0.05
C GLU A 216 -16.55 14.81 -0.02
N ASP A 217 -16.02 15.42 1.04
CA ASP A 217 -15.70 16.86 1.08
C ASP A 217 -14.60 17.23 0.07
N LEU A 218 -13.49 16.47 0.03
CA LEU A 218 -12.38 16.69 -0.90
C LEU A 218 -12.78 16.54 -2.37
N THR A 219 -13.84 15.78 -2.64
CA THR A 219 -14.34 15.47 -3.97
C THR A 219 -15.72 16.06 -4.24
N GLY A 220 -16.25 16.95 -3.40
CA GLY A 220 -17.60 17.48 -3.58
C GLY A 220 -17.76 18.43 -4.78
N GLY A 221 -16.65 18.96 -5.31
CA GLY A 221 -16.62 19.86 -6.46
C GLY A 221 -16.51 19.16 -7.82
N THR A 222 -16.07 19.89 -8.85
CA THR A 222 -15.85 19.33 -10.20
C THR A 222 -14.64 18.40 -10.30
N GLY A 223 -13.87 18.23 -9.23
CA GLY A 223 -12.68 17.39 -9.16
C GLY A 223 -12.24 17.17 -7.72
N VAL A 224 -11.03 16.66 -7.53
CA VAL A 224 -10.40 16.53 -6.21
C VAL A 224 -9.47 17.73 -5.95
N SER A 225 -9.47 18.26 -4.73
CA SER A 225 -8.62 19.38 -4.31
C SER A 225 -7.16 18.99 -4.05
N LEU A 226 -6.53 18.20 -4.94
CA LEU A 226 -5.11 17.80 -4.82
C LEU A 226 -4.24 18.46 -5.91
N PRO A 227 -2.96 18.76 -5.62
CA PRO A 227 -2.04 19.29 -6.60
C PRO A 227 -1.63 18.23 -7.63
N TRP A 228 -1.25 18.68 -8.83
CA TRP A 228 -0.66 17.84 -9.86
C TRP A 228 0.86 17.86 -9.79
N HIS A 229 1.46 16.69 -9.65
CA HIS A 229 2.88 16.45 -9.76
C HIS A 229 3.26 16.09 -11.20
N ARG A 230 4.43 16.54 -11.63
CA ARG A 230 4.92 16.37 -13.01
C ARG A 230 6.03 15.35 -13.05
N ALA A 231 5.83 14.28 -13.81
CA ALA A 231 6.84 13.26 -14.04
C ALA A 231 7.32 13.28 -15.50
N ARG A 232 8.61 13.55 -15.71
CA ARG A 232 9.23 13.45 -17.04
C ARG A 232 9.48 11.99 -17.40
N LYS A 233 8.90 11.54 -18.52
CA LYS A 233 8.98 10.15 -18.96
C LYS A 233 9.22 10.06 -20.47
N LYS A 234 9.76 8.93 -20.88
CA LYS A 234 9.76 8.48 -22.28
C LYS A 234 8.35 7.96 -22.58
N VAL A 235 7.68 8.56 -23.54
CA VAL A 235 6.34 8.18 -23.98
C VAL A 235 6.39 8.01 -25.49
N GLU A 236 6.08 6.79 -25.93
CA GLU A 236 5.90 6.48 -27.34
C GLU A 236 4.88 7.43 -27.98
N TYR A 237 5.17 7.90 -29.19
CA TYR A 237 4.30 8.83 -29.91
C TYR A 237 4.25 8.53 -31.40
N TYR A 238 3.15 8.92 -32.03
CA TYR A 238 2.96 8.84 -33.47
C TYR A 238 3.51 10.10 -34.15
N ASP A 239 4.53 9.92 -35.00
CA ASP A 239 5.02 10.97 -35.89
C ASP A 239 4.18 10.99 -37.16
N ALA A 240 3.29 11.98 -37.27
CA ALA A 240 2.43 12.14 -38.43
C ALA A 240 3.20 12.45 -39.73
N SER A 241 4.39 13.05 -39.64
CA SER A 241 5.20 13.38 -40.82
C SER A 241 5.88 12.14 -41.41
N ALA A 242 6.35 11.24 -40.55
CA ALA A 242 6.94 9.96 -40.94
C ALA A 242 5.93 8.81 -41.02
N SER A 243 4.66 9.05 -40.63
CA SER A 243 3.60 8.05 -40.54
C SER A 243 3.99 6.80 -39.74
N THR A 244 4.76 6.98 -38.66
CA THR A 244 5.31 5.88 -37.86
C THR A 244 5.23 6.19 -36.37
N THR A 245 5.24 5.14 -35.54
CA THR A 245 5.32 5.26 -34.09
C THR A 245 6.78 5.23 -33.65
N VAL A 246 7.16 6.17 -32.78
CA VAL A 246 8.54 6.41 -32.36
C VAL A 246 8.68 6.13 -30.87
N GLN A 247 9.66 5.29 -30.53
CA GLN A 247 10.14 5.09 -29.18
C GLN A 247 11.27 6.10 -28.91
N PRO A 248 11.10 7.07 -28.01
CA PRO A 248 12.06 8.16 -27.84
C PRO A 248 13.28 7.73 -27.00
N ASP A 249 14.47 8.20 -27.39
CA ASP A 249 15.71 7.90 -26.68
C ASP A 249 15.87 8.67 -25.36
N ALA A 250 15.15 9.80 -25.21
CA ALA A 250 15.15 10.65 -24.02
C ALA A 250 13.72 11.02 -23.59
N PRO A 251 13.48 11.43 -22.32
CA PRO A 251 12.16 11.86 -21.87
C PRO A 251 11.57 13.01 -22.70
N ASN A 252 10.50 12.73 -23.44
CA ASN A 252 9.82 13.64 -24.37
C ASN A 252 8.47 14.16 -23.85
N ALA A 253 8.01 13.65 -22.70
CA ALA A 253 6.67 13.90 -22.22
C ALA A 253 6.62 14.19 -20.72
N THR A 254 5.60 14.94 -20.33
CA THR A 254 5.18 15.15 -18.95
C THR A 254 3.92 14.34 -18.69
N LYS A 255 3.95 13.48 -17.67
CA LYS A 255 2.77 12.85 -17.07
C LYS A 255 2.37 13.58 -15.80
N PHE A 256 1.07 13.61 -15.52
CA PHE A 256 0.50 14.27 -14.35
C PHE A 256 -0.04 13.24 -13.37
N GLU A 257 0.40 13.32 -12.12
CA GLU A 257 0.01 12.40 -11.06
C GLU A 257 -0.41 13.20 -9.83
N MET A 258 -1.48 12.78 -9.17
CA MET A 258 -1.83 13.25 -7.83
C MET A 258 -1.31 12.24 -6.80
N PHE A 259 -0.92 12.75 -5.63
CA PHE A 259 -0.47 11.89 -4.54
C PHE A 259 -1.48 11.89 -3.40
N ILE A 260 -1.82 10.68 -2.91
CA ILE A 260 -2.81 10.47 -1.85
C ILE A 260 -2.46 11.24 -0.57
N PHE A 261 -1.18 11.37 -0.28
CA PHE A 261 -0.71 12.05 0.92
C PHE A 261 -0.84 13.57 0.87
N ASP A 262 -1.08 14.16 -0.30
CA ASP A 262 -1.39 15.59 -0.40
C ASP A 262 -2.76 15.91 0.23
N ALA A 263 -3.57 14.90 0.53
CA ALA A 263 -4.78 15.05 1.33
C ALA A 263 -4.49 15.21 2.84
N VAL A 264 -3.32 14.81 3.35
CA VAL A 264 -2.97 14.93 4.78
C VAL A 264 -2.99 16.38 5.28
N PRO A 265 -2.34 17.36 4.62
CA PRO A 265 -2.35 18.76 5.06
C PRO A 265 -3.70 19.49 4.90
N LEU A 266 -4.64 18.90 4.17
CA LEU A 266 -5.97 19.45 3.95
C LEU A 266 -6.97 19.03 5.05
N ALA A 267 -6.62 18.00 5.83
CA ALA A 267 -7.42 17.53 6.95
C ALA A 267 -7.33 18.54 8.10
N SER A 268 -8.45 18.82 8.76
CA SER A 268 -8.48 19.68 9.95
C SER A 268 -7.75 19.05 11.13
N GLN A 269 -7.69 17.72 11.16
CA GLN A 269 -7.02 16.94 12.18
C GLN A 269 -6.44 15.67 11.58
N SER A 270 -5.17 15.41 11.89
CA SER A 270 -4.43 14.25 11.43
C SER A 270 -3.47 13.75 12.52
N ILE A 271 -3.34 12.43 12.64
CA ILE A 271 -2.28 11.81 13.44
C ILE A 271 -1.36 10.97 12.56
N ILE A 272 -0.10 10.91 12.96
CA ILE A 272 0.91 10.02 12.38
C ILE A 272 1.29 9.02 13.46
N LEU A 273 1.02 7.74 13.20
CA LEU A 273 1.41 6.65 14.08
C LEU A 273 2.73 6.08 13.59
N GLU A 274 3.79 6.25 14.37
CA GLU A 274 5.03 5.51 14.12
C GLU A 274 4.84 4.05 14.54
N GLN A 275 5.14 3.12 13.63
CA GLN A 275 5.12 1.68 13.88
C GLN A 275 6.49 1.04 13.63
N LEU A 276 6.68 -0.14 14.22
CA LEU A 276 7.82 -1.00 13.93
C LEU A 276 7.73 -1.51 12.49
N ARG A 277 8.82 -1.33 11.73
CA ARG A 277 8.88 -1.72 10.32
C ARG A 277 8.59 -3.20 10.14
N GLU A 278 9.20 -4.04 10.98
CA GLU A 278 9.06 -5.50 10.88
C GLU A 278 7.64 -6.01 11.14
N ASP A 279 6.76 -5.17 11.70
CA ASP A 279 5.37 -5.53 11.95
C ASP A 279 4.46 -5.14 10.77
N CYS A 280 4.78 -4.06 10.04
CA CYS A 280 3.85 -3.44 9.09
C CYS A 280 4.39 -3.17 7.67
N PHE A 281 5.69 -3.26 7.40
CA PHE A 281 6.27 -2.79 6.13
C PHE A 281 7.44 -3.62 5.61
N SER A 282 7.20 -4.37 4.51
CA SER A 282 8.26 -5.02 3.73
C SER A 282 7.83 -5.15 2.26
N PRO A 283 7.88 -4.06 1.48
CA PRO A 283 7.29 -3.99 0.14
C PRO A 283 8.07 -4.81 -0.89
N VAL A 284 7.39 -5.21 -1.97
CA VAL A 284 8.00 -5.89 -3.11
C VAL A 284 8.03 -4.96 -4.32
N LYS A 285 9.10 -4.17 -4.47
CA LYS A 285 9.29 -3.21 -5.57
C LYS A 285 10.24 -3.70 -6.65
N ASN A 286 11.25 -4.49 -6.28
CA ASN A 286 12.32 -4.95 -7.15
C ASN A 286 12.27 -6.48 -7.35
N ALA A 287 12.89 -6.99 -8.41
CA ALA A 287 13.00 -8.43 -8.63
C ALA A 287 13.97 -9.09 -7.64
N GLU A 288 15.08 -8.41 -7.33
CA GLU A 288 16.15 -8.86 -6.44
C GLU A 288 16.66 -7.67 -5.60
N GLY A 289 17.41 -7.96 -4.53
CA GLY A 289 17.98 -6.94 -3.65
C GLY A 289 16.98 -6.38 -2.63
N VAL A 290 17.13 -5.10 -2.29
CA VAL A 290 16.24 -4.37 -1.36
C VAL A 290 14.82 -4.35 -1.94
N ASP A 291 13.81 -4.50 -1.08
CA ASP A 291 12.38 -4.52 -1.46
C ASP A 291 12.07 -5.58 -2.54
N SER A 292 12.60 -6.80 -2.39
CA SER A 292 12.40 -7.93 -3.30
C SER A 292 11.59 -9.06 -2.66
N PRO A 293 11.12 -10.05 -3.45
CA PRO A 293 10.43 -11.20 -2.88
C PRO A 293 11.24 -11.94 -1.80
N ALA A 294 12.57 -11.98 -1.95
CA ALA A 294 13.46 -12.59 -0.98
C ALA A 294 13.47 -11.84 0.37
N THR A 295 13.53 -10.50 0.34
CA THR A 295 13.49 -9.70 1.57
C THR A 295 12.13 -9.77 2.24
N SER A 296 11.04 -9.72 1.46
CA SER A 296 9.68 -9.80 2.02
C SER A 296 9.39 -11.17 2.63
N ARG A 297 9.79 -12.28 2.01
CA ARG A 297 9.65 -13.62 2.60
C ARG A 297 10.40 -13.76 3.91
N ARG A 298 11.66 -13.29 3.95
CA ARG A 298 12.46 -13.27 5.17
C ARG A 298 11.76 -12.47 6.28
N ASP A 299 11.24 -11.30 5.96
CA ASP A 299 10.58 -10.44 6.95
C ASP A 299 9.23 -11.03 7.43
N MET A 300 8.49 -11.71 6.56
CA MET A 300 7.30 -12.50 6.94
C MET A 300 7.66 -13.61 7.93
N VAL A 301 8.73 -14.37 7.69
CA VAL A 301 9.22 -15.42 8.60
C VAL A 301 9.67 -14.82 9.94
N ARG A 302 10.42 -13.72 9.91
CA ARG A 302 10.84 -13.01 11.14
C ARG A 302 9.65 -12.54 11.97
N ARG A 303 8.61 -11.98 11.33
CA ARG A 303 7.38 -11.55 12.01
C ARG A 303 6.65 -12.74 12.64
N ALA A 304 6.52 -13.84 11.89
CA ALA A 304 5.90 -15.06 12.39
C ALA A 304 6.66 -15.63 13.61
N ALA A 305 7.99 -15.68 13.55
CA ALA A 305 8.84 -16.08 14.68
C ALA A 305 8.62 -15.18 15.90
N LYS A 306 8.64 -13.85 15.71
CA LYS A 306 8.39 -12.86 16.77
C LYS A 306 7.01 -13.07 17.43
N TRP A 307 5.99 -13.39 16.65
CA TRP A 307 4.65 -13.67 17.19
C TRP A 307 4.63 -14.96 18.03
N LEU A 308 5.28 -16.03 17.56
CA LEU A 308 5.39 -17.29 18.30
C LEU A 308 6.14 -17.11 19.63
N GLU A 309 7.24 -16.39 19.61
CA GLU A 309 8.03 -16.06 20.81
C GLU A 309 7.22 -15.23 21.81
N ALA A 310 6.42 -14.28 21.33
CA ALA A 310 5.50 -13.52 22.18
C ALA A 310 4.44 -14.41 22.86
N CYS A 311 4.17 -15.59 22.31
CA CYS A 311 3.29 -16.61 22.89
C CYS A 311 4.03 -17.65 23.74
N GLY A 312 5.34 -17.49 23.97
CA GLY A 312 6.15 -18.39 24.78
C GLY A 312 6.72 -19.60 24.03
N VAL A 313 6.57 -19.67 22.71
CA VAL A 313 7.19 -20.73 21.89
C VAL A 313 8.65 -20.40 21.63
N ASN A 314 9.54 -21.36 21.85
CA ASN A 314 10.96 -21.21 21.55
C ASN A 314 11.22 -21.40 20.04
N VAL A 315 11.66 -20.35 19.35
CA VAL A 315 12.06 -20.43 17.93
C VAL A 315 13.58 -20.50 17.85
N PRO A 316 14.18 -21.54 17.23
CA PRO A 316 15.63 -21.63 17.09
C PRO A 316 16.16 -20.51 16.20
N ARG A 317 17.24 -19.84 16.64
CA ARG A 317 17.88 -18.73 15.94
C ARG A 317 19.37 -18.97 15.73
N ASP A 318 19.91 -18.44 14.64
CA ASP A 318 21.34 -18.50 14.35
C ASP A 318 22.14 -17.41 15.10
N ALA A 319 23.45 -17.31 14.83
CA ALA A 319 24.33 -16.32 15.44
C ALA A 319 23.95 -14.85 15.11
N ASN A 320 23.23 -14.62 14.02
CA ASN A 320 22.74 -13.30 13.60
C ASN A 320 21.32 -13.02 14.11
N GLN A 321 20.78 -13.87 14.98
CA GLN A 321 19.39 -13.82 15.45
C GLN A 321 18.36 -14.08 14.35
N GLU A 322 18.72 -14.75 13.25
CA GLU A 322 17.75 -15.14 12.22
C GLU A 322 17.03 -16.43 12.60
N PRO A 323 15.70 -16.55 12.39
CA PRO A 323 15.00 -17.82 12.57
C PRO A 323 15.60 -18.92 11.69
N GLN A 324 15.89 -20.07 12.29
CA GLN A 324 16.43 -21.24 11.59
C GLN A 324 15.33 -22.13 11.00
N ALA A 325 14.06 -21.87 11.31
CA ALA A 325 12.90 -22.51 10.70
C ALA A 325 12.23 -21.55 9.72
N THR A 326 11.63 -22.08 8.66
CA THR A 326 10.74 -21.32 7.79
C THR A 326 9.34 -21.37 8.40
N ILE A 327 8.79 -20.22 8.76
CA ILE A 327 7.53 -20.13 9.48
C ILE A 327 6.55 -19.27 8.69
N GLU A 328 5.35 -19.80 8.46
CA GLU A 328 4.23 -19.07 7.89
C GLU A 328 3.01 -19.19 8.80
N ILE A 329 2.45 -18.05 9.18
CA ILE A 329 1.19 -17.98 9.92
C ILE A 329 0.13 -17.48 8.94
N SER A 330 -0.88 -18.31 8.69
CA SER A 330 -2.03 -17.95 7.88
C SER A 330 -2.72 -16.72 8.47
N PRO A 331 -3.07 -15.69 7.67
CA PRO A 331 -3.93 -14.62 8.14
C PRO A 331 -5.29 -15.12 8.66
N LEU A 332 -5.74 -16.32 8.26
CA LEU A 332 -6.92 -16.99 8.85
C LEU A 332 -6.67 -17.45 10.29
N ARG A 333 -5.43 -17.75 10.67
CA ARG A 333 -5.05 -18.15 12.03
C ARG A 333 -5.03 -16.95 12.97
N ALA A 334 -4.28 -15.93 12.60
CA ALA A 334 -4.09 -14.74 13.41
C ALA A 334 -3.73 -13.51 12.56
N ILE A 335 -4.29 -12.36 12.93
CA ILE A 335 -3.94 -11.05 12.34
C ILE A 335 -2.93 -10.25 13.19
N ASN A 336 -2.66 -10.71 14.41
CA ASN A 336 -1.63 -10.17 15.30
C ASN A 336 -1.17 -11.20 16.34
N ALA A 337 -0.04 -10.94 17.01
CA ALA A 337 0.51 -11.81 18.05
C ALA A 337 -0.49 -12.10 19.18
N LYS A 338 -1.25 -11.10 19.63
CA LYS A 338 -2.23 -11.27 20.71
C LYS A 338 -3.30 -12.30 20.35
N GLN A 339 -3.82 -12.26 19.13
CA GLN A 339 -4.78 -13.25 18.64
C GLN A 339 -4.16 -14.64 18.51
N LEU A 340 -2.90 -14.72 18.04
CA LEU A 340 -2.19 -15.98 17.97
C LEU A 340 -2.08 -16.61 19.36
N CYS A 341 -1.61 -15.86 20.36
CA CYS A 341 -1.39 -16.39 21.71
C CYS A 341 -2.68 -16.85 22.39
N ALA A 342 -3.82 -16.26 22.03
CA ALA A 342 -5.13 -16.66 22.55
C ALA A 342 -5.59 -18.04 22.06
N SER A 343 -5.00 -18.55 20.98
CA SER A 343 -5.41 -19.81 20.33
C SER A 343 -4.30 -20.85 20.21
N LEU A 344 -3.04 -20.46 20.43
CA LEU A 344 -1.86 -21.29 20.26
C LEU A 344 -1.64 -22.22 21.45
N ASP A 345 -1.27 -23.47 21.16
CA ASP A 345 -0.73 -24.38 22.16
C ASP A 345 0.76 -24.08 22.38
N ALA A 346 1.12 -23.69 23.60
CA ALA A 346 2.49 -23.32 23.96
C ALA A 346 3.46 -24.52 23.95
N SER A 347 2.97 -25.76 23.82
CA SER A 347 3.82 -26.95 23.70
C SER A 347 4.38 -27.18 22.29
N GLN A 348 4.16 -26.26 21.35
CA GLN A 348 4.70 -26.37 20.00
C GLN A 348 6.24 -26.34 20.02
N GLU A 349 6.86 -27.47 19.67
CA GLU A 349 8.31 -27.54 19.43
C GLU A 349 8.64 -27.14 17.98
N ILE A 350 9.74 -26.42 17.81
CA ILE A 350 10.26 -25.97 16.51
C ILE A 350 11.76 -26.26 16.47
N ASN A 351 12.21 -26.99 15.46
CA ASN A 351 13.60 -27.35 15.25
C ASN A 351 14.21 -26.56 14.08
N PRO A 352 15.55 -26.43 14.02
CA PRO A 352 16.22 -25.86 12.86
C PRO A 352 15.87 -26.60 11.56
N ASN A 353 15.61 -25.84 10.49
CA ASN A 353 15.18 -26.29 9.16
C ASN A 353 13.75 -26.83 9.06
N ASP A 354 12.93 -26.72 10.10
CA ASP A 354 11.51 -27.04 10.00
C ASP A 354 10.79 -26.06 9.06
N GLU A 355 9.77 -26.56 8.35
CA GLU A 355 8.76 -25.74 7.68
C GLU A 355 7.46 -25.79 8.49
N LEU A 356 7.17 -24.73 9.24
CA LEU A 356 5.98 -24.63 10.09
C LEU A 356 4.92 -23.74 9.43
N TYR A 357 3.79 -24.33 9.06
CA TYR A 357 2.60 -23.60 8.63
C TYR A 357 1.50 -23.69 9.69
N LEU A 358 1.04 -22.55 10.19
CA LEU A 358 -0.08 -22.46 11.13
C LEU A 358 -1.32 -21.93 10.40
N ASP A 359 -2.37 -22.76 10.27
CA ASP A 359 -3.59 -22.45 9.53
C ASP A 359 -4.71 -21.81 10.36
#